data_AF-A0A9Q1HLR1-F1
#
_entry.id   AF-A0A9Q1HLR1-F1
#
_cell.length_a   1.000
_cell.length_b   1.000
_cell.length_c   1.000
_cell.angle_alpha   90.00
_cell.angle_beta   90.00
_cell.angle_gamma   90.00
#
_symmetry.space_group_name_H-M   'P 1'
#
loop_
_entity.id
_entity.type
_entity.pdbx_description
1 polymer ?
#
loop_
_entity_poly.entity_id
_entity_poly.type
_entity_poly.pdbx_seq_one_letter_code
_entity_poly.pdbx_strand_id
1 'polypeptide(L)'
;MCAEGYKGWLCSKCDQKFYPVFNSCLPCPEIEWLCTELVLICCFCAIVFVVVFRLYKKEKNLAKPKRSSFDIIISRGKLVLGFYQVVGEFFASVHEVNWATALKFLGSIVSVIELNIFRVIVRPKCFNERLQLNPKIEFMIGIMFPCALVLLSLVLYRTMKARYKYKRGLTGTSESLYIYTKRLRSNLWTSVIILLFVTYPSICTTVFQMYPKTCVTFCLDMSNTICEKRLRSDYEIECTNLEIYHILAFISTALYVVGFPVGLFLLLKNKIKYISLHGPPGPLYAETDDTGRHRQNLVDESTTYGSDHIWMEFLCENYKPQFWYWEIVEITRKITQTVLITLLGWENVVTVFLTIGMSLLYLMLNARYRPMKSTTEQLLQVFCFEFQLFYKLYITGVMKCVPRQNCYFLALTISILTFSKMIL
;
A
#
# COMPACT_ATOMS: atom_id res chain seq x y z
N MET A 1 26.39 24.29 15.64
CA MET A 1 26.12 23.18 16.58
C MET A 1 24.65 22.79 16.44
N CYS A 2 24.33 21.50 16.55
CA CYS A 2 22.95 21.02 16.47
C CYS A 2 22.19 21.29 17.77
N ALA A 3 20.87 21.39 17.68
CA ALA A 3 19.99 21.44 18.85
C ALA A 3 20.03 20.09 19.60
N GLU A 4 19.61 20.11 20.87
CA GLU A 4 19.59 18.91 21.72
C GLU A 4 18.76 17.79 21.08
N GLY A 5 19.30 16.57 21.09
CA GLY A 5 18.69 15.40 20.47
C GLY A 5 18.90 15.28 18.96
N TYR A 6 19.58 16.25 18.32
CA TYR A 6 19.92 16.21 16.89
C TYR A 6 21.43 16.05 16.68
N LYS A 7 21.81 15.28 15.65
CA LYS A 7 23.19 15.03 15.22
C LYS A 7 23.29 14.79 13.71
N GLY A 8 24.51 14.57 13.22
CA GLY A 8 24.78 14.24 11.82
C GLY A 8 24.75 15.45 10.89
N TRP A 9 24.84 15.19 9.59
CA TRP A 9 24.88 16.22 8.55
C TRP A 9 23.63 17.10 8.58
N LEU A 10 23.81 18.43 8.57
CA LEU A 10 22.72 19.42 8.70
C LEU A 10 21.78 19.17 9.89
N CYS A 11 22.24 18.49 10.96
CA CYS A 11 21.44 18.12 12.12
C CYS A 11 20.20 17.28 11.78
N SER A 12 20.28 16.49 10.71
CA SER A 12 19.14 15.74 10.16
C SER A 12 18.83 14.43 10.89
N LYS A 13 19.68 13.97 11.82
CA LYS A 13 19.49 12.72 12.56
C LYS A 13 19.21 12.93 14.02
N CYS A 14 18.51 11.98 14.61
CA CYS A 14 18.32 11.94 16.05
C CYS A 14 19.50 11.30 16.77
N ASP A 15 19.82 11.81 17.95
CA ASP A 15 20.85 11.24 18.81
C ASP A 15 20.41 9.89 19.44
N GLN A 16 21.28 9.21 20.18
CA GLN A 16 21.10 7.84 20.67
C GLN A 16 19.82 7.67 21.50
N LYS A 17 19.50 8.64 22.37
CA LYS A 17 18.31 8.63 23.23
C LYS A 17 17.04 9.12 22.54
N PHE A 18 17.10 9.43 21.24
CA PHE A 18 16.00 10.03 20.49
C PHE A 18 15.66 9.23 19.23
N TYR A 19 14.38 9.20 18.87
CA TYR A 19 13.90 8.59 17.64
C TYR A 19 13.26 9.63 16.71
N PRO A 20 13.36 9.44 15.38
CA PRO A 20 12.82 10.38 14.41
C PRO A 20 11.29 10.27 14.32
N VAL A 21 10.62 11.41 14.45
CA VAL A 21 9.21 11.61 14.12
C VAL A 21 9.13 12.78 13.14
N PHE A 22 9.06 12.46 11.85
CA PHE A 22 9.18 13.44 10.76
C PHE A 22 10.45 14.30 10.92
N ASN A 23 10.30 15.61 11.10
CA ASN A 23 11.40 16.58 11.23
C ASN A 23 11.76 16.85 12.70
N SER A 24 11.35 15.98 13.63
CA SER A 24 11.63 16.19 15.05
C SER A 24 12.16 14.93 15.71
N CYS A 25 13.08 15.13 16.63
CA CYS A 25 13.66 14.08 17.45
C CYS A 25 12.96 14.06 18.80
N LEU A 26 12.26 12.97 19.11
CA LEU A 26 11.59 12.78 20.40
C LEU A 26 12.36 11.78 21.26
N PRO A 27 12.39 11.96 22.59
CA PRO A 27 13.07 11.04 23.48
C PRO A 27 12.43 9.64 23.42
N CYS A 28 13.27 8.61 23.42
CA CYS A 28 12.81 7.22 23.48
C CYS A 28 12.16 6.95 24.85
N PRO A 29 10.96 6.33 24.89
CA PRO A 29 10.39 5.82 26.13
C PRO A 29 11.18 4.62 26.65
N GLU A 30 10.90 4.21 27.89
CA GLU A 30 11.53 3.04 28.49
C GLU A 30 11.15 1.76 27.73
N ILE A 31 12.07 0.78 27.77
CA ILE A 31 11.93 -0.49 27.04
C ILE A 31 10.68 -1.26 27.45
N GLU A 32 10.26 -1.18 28.72
CA GLU A 32 9.06 -1.84 29.23
C GLU A 32 7.77 -1.33 28.57
N TRP A 33 7.67 -0.01 28.39
CA TRP A 33 6.56 0.62 27.68
C TRP A 33 6.56 0.24 26.20
N LEU A 34 7.73 0.22 25.56
CA LEU A 34 7.88 -0.22 24.16
C LEU A 34 7.42 -1.67 23.96
N CYS A 35 7.86 -2.58 24.83
CA CYS A 35 7.43 -3.99 24.80
C CYS A 35 5.92 -4.12 25.00
N THR A 36 5.36 -3.38 25.94
CA THR A 36 3.91 -3.40 26.23
C THR A 36 3.10 -2.92 25.04
N GLU A 37 3.48 -1.79 24.42
CA GLU A 37 2.83 -1.28 23.21
C GLU A 37 2.90 -2.29 22.05
N LEU A 38 4.06 -2.90 21.83
CA LEU A 38 4.24 -3.93 20.80
C LEU A 38 3.32 -5.13 21.01
N VAL A 39 3.25 -5.65 22.24
CA VAL A 39 2.38 -6.78 22.59
C VAL A 39 0.92 -6.39 22.37
N LEU A 40 0.49 -5.22 22.82
CA LEU A 40 -0.88 -4.73 22.62
C LEU A 40 -1.24 -4.63 21.14
N ILE A 41 -0.33 -4.12 20.31
CA ILE A 41 -0.53 -3.99 18.87
C ILE A 41 -0.57 -5.37 18.20
N CYS A 42 0.35 -6.28 18.53
CA CYS A 42 0.32 -7.65 18.02
C CYS A 42 -0.97 -8.38 18.42
N CYS A 43 -1.42 -8.23 19.66
CA CYS A 43 -2.69 -8.78 20.14
C CYS A 43 -3.88 -8.18 19.38
N PHE A 44 -3.91 -6.86 19.20
CA PHE A 44 -4.95 -6.18 18.43
C PHE A 44 -4.99 -6.68 16.99
N CYS A 45 -3.85 -6.75 16.31
CA CYS A 45 -3.74 -7.29 14.95
C CYS A 45 -4.19 -8.75 14.87
N ALA A 46 -3.83 -9.59 15.86
CA ALA A 46 -4.25 -10.98 15.92
C ALA A 46 -5.77 -11.11 16.15
N ILE A 47 -6.35 -10.30 17.03
CA ILE A 47 -7.80 -10.26 17.30
C ILE A 47 -8.54 -9.83 16.04
N VAL A 48 -8.12 -8.73 15.41
CA VAL A 48 -8.71 -8.26 14.14
C VAL A 48 -8.61 -9.35 13.09
N PHE A 49 -7.45 -9.97 12.92
CA PHE A 49 -7.27 -11.07 11.97
C PHE A 49 -8.19 -12.25 12.25
N VAL A 50 -8.31 -12.68 13.52
CA VAL A 50 -9.20 -13.78 13.90
C VAL A 50 -10.66 -13.42 13.69
N VAL A 51 -11.10 -12.21 14.05
CA VAL A 51 -12.47 -11.72 13.84
C VAL A 51 -12.79 -11.65 12.35
N VAL A 52 -11.92 -11.02 11.55
CA VAL A 52 -12.01 -10.95 10.09
C VAL A 52 -12.10 -12.35 9.49
N PHE A 53 -11.22 -13.26 9.91
CA PHE A 53 -11.22 -14.65 9.45
C PHE A 53 -12.48 -15.42 9.86
N ARG A 54 -12.99 -15.22 11.08
CA ARG A 54 -14.22 -15.85 11.58
C ARG A 54 -15.45 -15.32 10.86
N LEU A 55 -15.53 -14.02 10.61
CA LEU A 55 -16.60 -13.38 9.85
C LEU A 55 -16.61 -13.88 8.41
N TYR A 56 -15.43 -13.87 7.75
CA TYR A 56 -15.26 -14.43 6.41
C TYR A 56 -15.69 -15.91 6.33
N LYS A 57 -15.28 -16.73 7.31
CA LYS A 57 -15.63 -18.15 7.35
C LYS A 57 -17.11 -18.40 7.65
N LYS A 58 -17.72 -17.63 8.55
CA LYS A 58 -19.14 -17.76 8.94
C LYS A 58 -20.05 -17.46 7.75
N GLU A 59 -19.69 -16.49 6.94
CA GLU A 59 -20.54 -16.02 5.85
C GLU A 59 -20.39 -16.85 4.57
N LYS A 60 -19.21 -17.41 4.30
CA LYS A 60 -19.01 -18.38 3.20
C LYS A 60 -19.82 -19.67 3.37
N ASN A 61 -20.20 -20.01 4.60
CA ASN A 61 -21.10 -21.13 4.87
C ASN A 61 -22.58 -20.78 4.62
N LEU A 62 -22.92 -19.50 4.45
CA LEU A 62 -24.27 -19.02 4.22
C LEU A 62 -24.35 -18.46 2.79
N ALA A 63 -24.56 -19.33 1.82
CA ALA A 63 -24.71 -18.96 0.41
C ALA A 63 -25.78 -17.86 0.24
N LYS A 64 -25.35 -16.61 0.04
CA LYS A 64 -26.26 -15.50 -0.30
C LYS A 64 -25.71 -14.73 -1.51
N PRO A 65 -26.58 -14.33 -2.45
CA PRO A 65 -26.23 -13.57 -3.66
C PRO A 65 -26.08 -12.05 -3.45
N LYS A 66 -26.06 -11.55 -2.20
CA LYS A 66 -25.91 -10.12 -1.88
C LYS A 66 -24.53 -9.86 -1.26
N ARG A 67 -23.92 -8.74 -1.66
CA ARG A 67 -22.64 -8.22 -1.14
C ARG A 67 -22.66 -8.22 0.39
N SER A 68 -21.70 -8.90 1.01
CA SER A 68 -21.59 -8.97 2.47
C SER A 68 -21.20 -7.61 3.06
N SER A 69 -21.59 -7.35 4.32
CA SER A 69 -21.05 -6.25 5.11
C SER A 69 -19.52 -6.28 5.20
N PHE A 70 -18.91 -7.48 5.20
CA PHE A 70 -17.47 -7.68 5.20
C PHE A 70 -16.83 -7.25 3.87
N ASP A 71 -17.44 -7.58 2.75
CA ASP A 71 -16.98 -7.17 1.41
C ASP A 71 -17.06 -5.64 1.26
N ILE A 72 -18.08 -5.01 1.85
CA ILE A 72 -18.21 -3.54 1.90
C ILE A 72 -17.08 -2.92 2.73
N ILE A 73 -16.74 -3.49 3.89
CA ILE A 73 -15.66 -2.98 4.76
C ILE A 73 -14.32 -3.10 4.06
N ILE A 74 -14.00 -4.26 3.46
CA ILE A 74 -12.75 -4.46 2.71
C ILE A 74 -12.67 -3.50 1.53
N SER A 75 -13.77 -3.40 0.77
CA SER A 75 -13.89 -2.51 -0.38
C SER A 75 -13.59 -1.06 0.00
N ARG A 76 -14.24 -0.52 1.04
CA ARG A 76 -14.03 0.86 1.51
C ARG A 76 -12.67 1.03 2.16
N GLY A 77 -12.21 0.05 2.94
CA GLY A 77 -10.91 0.04 3.57
C GLY A 77 -9.76 0.14 2.56
N LYS A 78 -9.88 -0.53 1.41
CA LYS A 78 -8.92 -0.42 0.30
C LYS A 78 -8.85 0.99 -0.29
N LEU A 79 -9.99 1.69 -0.42
CA LEU A 79 -10.02 3.08 -0.91
C LEU A 79 -9.35 4.02 0.09
N VAL A 80 -9.69 3.89 1.37
CA VAL A 80 -9.13 4.71 2.47
C VAL A 80 -7.62 4.44 2.63
N LEU A 81 -7.20 3.18 2.59
CA LEU A 81 -5.79 2.80 2.60
C LEU A 81 -5.06 3.41 1.41
N GLY A 82 -5.62 3.31 0.20
CA GLY A 82 -5.05 3.92 -0.99
C GLY A 82 -4.98 5.45 -0.94
N PHE A 83 -5.88 6.09 -0.19
CA PHE A 83 -5.82 7.52 0.06
C PHE A 83 -4.64 7.88 0.97
N TYR A 84 -4.52 7.22 2.12
CA TYR A 84 -3.46 7.50 3.09
C TYR A 84 -2.07 7.11 2.59
N GLN A 85 -1.94 6.07 1.76
CA GLN A 85 -0.66 5.71 1.12
C GLN A 85 -0.08 6.83 0.25
N VAL A 86 -0.93 7.67 -0.37
CA VAL A 86 -0.46 8.80 -1.19
C VAL A 86 -0.22 10.04 -0.34
N VAL A 87 -1.08 10.28 0.65
CA VAL A 87 -0.96 11.43 1.55
C VAL A 87 0.25 11.28 2.48
N GLY A 88 0.50 10.08 2.99
CA GLY A 88 1.61 9.77 3.89
C GLY A 88 2.97 9.94 3.21
N GLU A 89 3.16 9.36 2.01
CA GLU A 89 4.34 9.60 1.19
C GLU A 89 4.55 11.09 0.90
N PHE A 90 3.49 11.80 0.53
CA PHE A 90 3.58 13.23 0.29
C PHE A 90 3.98 14.00 1.57
N PHE A 91 3.38 13.68 2.71
CA PHE A 91 3.72 14.27 4.01
C PHE A 91 5.19 14.01 4.37
N ALA A 92 5.66 12.78 4.15
CA ALA A 92 7.05 12.40 4.38
C ALA A 92 8.02 13.16 3.48
N SER A 93 7.63 13.54 2.27
CA SER A 93 8.52 14.29 1.36
C SER A 93 8.77 15.75 1.77
N VAL A 94 7.89 16.34 2.58
CA VAL A 94 7.91 17.76 2.94
C VAL A 94 8.66 17.96 4.27
N HIS A 95 10.00 17.96 4.18
CA HIS A 95 10.89 18.04 5.33
C HIS A 95 11.21 19.49 5.79
N GLU A 96 10.90 20.50 4.96
CA GLU A 96 11.29 21.90 5.23
C GLU A 96 10.22 22.71 5.99
N VAL A 97 9.04 22.13 6.22
CA VAL A 97 7.94 22.83 6.90
C VAL A 97 7.99 22.55 8.40
N ASN A 98 8.10 23.61 9.19
CA ASN A 98 7.86 23.55 10.63
C ASN A 98 6.37 23.34 10.89
N TRP A 99 5.97 22.07 10.95
CA TRP A 99 4.59 21.68 11.18
C TRP A 99 4.08 22.14 12.55
N ALA A 100 2.88 22.72 12.59
CA ALA A 100 2.16 22.93 13.84
C ALA A 100 1.94 21.59 14.57
N THR A 101 1.87 21.61 15.90
CA THR A 101 1.76 20.40 16.74
C THR A 101 0.61 19.47 16.31
N ALA A 102 -0.53 20.03 15.91
CA ALA A 102 -1.67 19.27 15.39
C ALA A 102 -1.36 18.51 14.08
N LEU A 103 -0.56 19.11 13.17
CA LEU A 103 -0.17 18.47 11.92
C LEU A 103 0.89 17.39 12.13
N LYS A 104 1.76 17.54 13.14
CA LYS A 104 2.69 16.47 13.54
C LYS A 104 1.94 15.23 14.05
N PHE A 105 0.90 15.43 14.86
CA PHE A 105 0.05 14.35 15.34
C PHE A 105 -0.70 13.66 14.20
N LEU A 106 -1.30 14.44 13.28
CA LEU A 106 -1.96 13.90 12.09
C LEU A 106 -0.99 13.10 11.21
N GLY A 107 0.21 13.62 10.95
CA GLY A 107 1.25 12.87 10.24
C GLY A 107 1.54 11.52 10.90
N SER A 108 1.65 11.49 12.23
CA SER A 108 1.92 10.26 12.98
C SER A 108 0.80 9.22 12.78
N ILE A 109 -0.46 9.64 12.77
CA ILE A 109 -1.60 8.77 12.48
C ILE A 109 -1.55 8.28 11.03
N VAL A 110 -1.28 9.17 10.08
CA VAL A 110 -1.22 8.84 8.64
C VAL A 110 -0.14 7.78 8.36
N SER A 111 1.04 7.91 8.99
CA SER A 111 2.14 6.96 8.82
C SER A 111 1.82 5.55 9.35
N VAL A 112 1.02 5.47 10.41
CA VAL A 112 0.49 4.18 10.92
C VAL A 112 -0.47 3.55 9.93
N ILE A 113 -1.40 4.33 9.37
CA ILE A 113 -2.42 3.85 8.42
C ILE A 113 -1.80 3.43 7.08
N GLU A 114 -0.72 4.09 6.65
CA GLU A 114 0.06 3.72 5.46
C GLU A 114 0.76 2.35 5.57
N LEU A 115 0.71 1.71 6.75
CA LEU A 115 1.43 0.50 7.11
C LEU A 115 2.96 0.67 7.11
N ASN A 116 3.45 1.91 7.29
CA ASN A 116 4.86 2.18 7.59
C ASN A 116 5.15 1.90 9.10
N ILE A 117 4.60 0.78 9.59
CA ILE A 117 4.53 0.38 11.00
C ILE A 117 5.93 0.31 11.62
N PHE A 118 6.91 -0.12 10.85
CA PHE A 118 8.28 -0.31 11.33
C PHE A 118 8.97 0.99 11.76
N ARG A 119 8.65 2.13 11.14
CA ARG A 119 9.34 3.40 11.43
C ARG A 119 8.73 4.15 12.62
N VAL A 120 7.41 4.11 12.77
CA VAL A 120 6.68 4.94 13.76
C VAL A 120 6.24 4.16 15.00
N ILE A 121 5.81 2.90 14.85
CA ILE A 121 5.27 2.12 15.97
C ILE A 121 6.38 1.35 16.69
N VAL A 122 7.11 0.52 15.94
CA VAL A 122 8.09 -0.41 16.54
C VAL A 122 9.32 0.33 17.08
N ARG A 123 9.59 1.54 16.57
CA ARG A 123 10.71 2.43 16.96
C ARG A 123 11.99 1.62 17.22
N PRO A 124 12.50 0.85 16.24
CA PRO A 124 13.50 -0.19 16.47
C PRO A 124 14.80 0.37 17.05
N LYS A 125 15.12 1.61 16.70
CA LYS A 125 16.26 2.36 17.24
C LYS A 125 16.23 2.48 18.78
N CYS A 126 15.05 2.58 19.38
CA CYS A 126 14.91 2.65 20.85
C CYS A 126 15.18 1.30 21.55
N PHE A 127 15.10 0.17 20.82
CA PHE A 127 15.50 -1.13 21.34
C PHE A 127 17.02 -1.33 21.24
N ASN A 128 17.59 -0.94 20.10
CA ASN A 128 19.02 -1.02 19.86
C ASN A 128 19.40 -0.05 18.73
N GLU A 129 20.48 0.70 18.89
CA GLU A 129 20.98 1.59 17.85
C GLU A 129 21.29 0.87 16.53
N ARG A 130 21.71 -0.40 16.60
CA ARG A 130 21.98 -1.23 15.42
C ARG A 130 20.73 -1.56 14.61
N LEU A 131 19.53 -1.40 15.20
CA LEU A 131 18.26 -1.61 14.52
C LEU A 131 17.76 -0.34 13.81
N GLN A 132 18.58 0.71 13.73
CA GLN A 132 18.22 1.89 12.94
C GLN A 132 18.01 1.50 11.47
N LEU A 133 16.77 1.56 11.03
CA LEU A 133 16.39 1.41 9.62
C LEU A 133 16.94 2.61 8.85
N ASN A 134 17.98 2.36 8.06
CA ASN A 134 18.49 3.31 7.08
C ASN A 134 17.91 2.97 5.69
N PRO A 135 17.95 3.91 4.72
CA PRO A 135 17.41 3.65 3.39
C PRO A 135 17.97 2.38 2.73
N LYS A 136 19.26 2.05 2.95
CA LYS A 136 19.90 0.84 2.41
C LYS A 136 19.24 -0.46 2.92
N ILE A 137 18.98 -0.53 4.22
CA ILE A 137 18.32 -1.68 4.86
C ILE A 137 16.85 -1.73 4.45
N GLU A 138 16.16 -0.59 4.42
CA GLU A 138 14.76 -0.50 3.96
C GLU A 138 14.60 -1.01 2.52
N PHE A 139 15.52 -0.62 1.62
CA PHE A 139 15.57 -1.13 0.25
C PHE A 139 15.78 -2.65 0.21
N MET A 140 16.74 -3.18 0.99
CA MET A 140 17.00 -4.62 1.05
C MET A 140 15.79 -5.40 1.58
N ILE A 141 15.13 -4.91 2.62
CA ILE A 141 13.88 -5.51 3.14
C ILE A 141 12.81 -5.45 2.04
N GLY A 142 12.65 -4.30 1.37
CA GLY A 142 11.67 -4.08 0.32
C GLY A 142 11.78 -5.07 -0.84
N ILE A 143 13.00 -5.34 -1.34
CA ILE A 143 13.21 -6.28 -2.46
C ILE A 143 13.11 -7.74 -2.03
N MET A 144 13.49 -8.07 -0.79
CA MET A 144 13.46 -9.44 -0.28
C MET A 144 12.06 -9.86 0.18
N PHE A 145 11.23 -8.93 0.60
CA PHE A 145 9.90 -9.19 1.15
C PHE A 145 8.97 -9.94 0.17
N PRO A 146 8.84 -9.56 -1.12
CA PRO A 146 8.04 -10.32 -2.08
C PRO A 146 8.51 -11.77 -2.25
N CYS A 147 9.83 -11.99 -2.33
CA CYS A 147 10.41 -13.33 -2.44
C CYS A 147 10.13 -14.17 -1.18
N ALA A 148 10.29 -13.56 0.00
CA ALA A 148 10.01 -14.21 1.28
C ALA A 148 8.55 -14.64 1.40
N LEU A 149 7.59 -13.80 0.98
CA LEU A 149 6.16 -14.15 0.99
C LEU A 149 5.83 -15.36 0.11
N VAL A 150 6.41 -15.42 -1.09
CA VAL A 150 6.21 -16.55 -2.01
C VAL A 150 6.83 -17.83 -1.44
N LEU A 151 8.07 -17.78 -0.95
CA LEU A 151 8.76 -18.92 -0.36
C LEU A 151 8.04 -19.44 0.89
N LEU A 152 7.62 -18.55 1.79
CA LEU A 152 6.85 -18.89 2.97
C LEU A 152 5.55 -19.60 2.59
N SER A 153 4.84 -19.09 1.57
CA SER A 153 3.59 -19.70 1.10
C SER A 153 3.79 -21.08 0.49
N LEU A 154 4.90 -21.31 -0.21
CA LEU A 154 5.27 -22.63 -0.73
C LEU A 154 5.60 -23.62 0.40
N VAL A 155 6.35 -23.18 1.42
CA VAL A 155 6.67 -23.99 2.60
C VAL A 155 5.40 -24.33 3.39
N LEU A 156 4.53 -23.35 3.62
CA LEU A 156 3.24 -23.55 4.28
C LEU A 156 2.35 -24.51 3.48
N TYR A 157 2.28 -24.38 2.16
CA TYR A 157 1.54 -25.30 1.31
C TYR A 157 2.05 -26.73 1.45
N ARG A 158 3.38 -26.94 1.35
CA ARG A 158 4.00 -28.28 1.44
C ARG A 158 3.80 -28.90 2.83
N THR A 159 4.05 -28.14 3.90
CA THR A 159 3.92 -28.63 5.28
C THR A 159 2.48 -28.98 5.63
N MET A 160 1.51 -28.13 5.26
CA MET A 160 0.09 -28.37 5.52
C MET A 160 -0.46 -29.53 4.68
N LYS A 161 -0.04 -29.66 3.42
CA LYS A 161 -0.36 -30.83 2.57
C LYS A 161 0.19 -32.12 3.17
N ALA A 162 1.44 -32.13 3.63
CA ALA A 162 2.06 -33.30 4.26
C ALA A 162 1.35 -33.67 5.57
N ARG A 163 1.06 -32.68 6.44
CA ARG A 163 0.31 -32.88 7.69
C ARG A 163 -1.08 -33.46 7.44
N TYR A 164 -1.79 -32.95 6.44
CA TYR A 164 -3.11 -33.46 6.07
C TYR A 164 -3.04 -34.91 5.57
N LYS A 165 -2.07 -35.22 4.69
CA LYS A 165 -1.85 -36.59 4.20
C LYS A 165 -1.50 -37.55 5.33
N TYR A 166 -0.62 -37.15 6.25
CA TYR A 166 -0.25 -37.94 7.42
C TYR A 166 -1.46 -38.21 8.33
N LYS A 167 -2.22 -37.17 8.68
CA LYS A 167 -3.39 -37.29 9.57
C LYS A 167 -4.52 -38.16 8.99
N ARG A 168 -4.63 -38.24 7.66
CA ARG A 168 -5.66 -39.05 6.96
C ARG A 168 -5.14 -40.34 6.35
N GLY A 169 -3.93 -40.77 6.70
CA GLY A 169 -3.19 -41.88 6.07
C GLY A 169 -3.90 -43.24 5.99
N LEU A 170 -5.04 -43.45 6.65
CA LEU A 170 -5.83 -44.69 6.61
C LEU A 170 -7.28 -44.55 6.11
N THR A 171 -7.85 -43.34 6.00
CA THR A 171 -9.31 -43.14 5.74
C THR A 171 -9.63 -42.01 4.76
N GLY A 172 -8.63 -41.34 4.20
CA GLY A 172 -8.85 -40.23 3.26
C GLY A 172 -9.08 -40.67 1.82
N THR A 173 -10.24 -40.31 1.24
CA THR A 173 -10.48 -40.42 -0.20
C THR A 173 -9.60 -39.43 -0.99
N SER A 174 -9.15 -39.84 -2.18
CA SER A 174 -8.36 -39.00 -3.11
C SER A 174 -9.04 -37.65 -3.40
N GLU A 175 -10.36 -37.67 -3.53
CA GLU A 175 -11.21 -36.50 -3.75
C GLU A 175 -11.14 -35.47 -2.62
N SER A 176 -11.17 -35.93 -1.36
CA SER A 176 -11.09 -35.04 -0.19
C SER A 176 -9.72 -34.34 -0.07
N LEU A 177 -8.64 -35.02 -0.48
CA LEU A 177 -7.30 -34.45 -0.56
C LEU A 177 -7.22 -33.40 -1.69
N TYR A 178 -7.82 -33.68 -2.84
CA TYR A 178 -7.90 -32.73 -3.95
C TYR A 178 -8.63 -31.44 -3.54
N ILE A 179 -9.83 -31.55 -2.95
CA ILE A 179 -10.62 -30.40 -2.50
C ILE A 179 -9.85 -29.58 -1.45
N TYR A 180 -9.22 -30.24 -0.47
CA TYR A 180 -8.42 -29.55 0.55
C TYR A 180 -7.21 -28.82 -0.05
N THR A 181 -6.41 -29.51 -0.87
CA THR A 181 -5.19 -28.94 -1.45
C THR A 181 -5.47 -27.80 -2.42
N LYS A 182 -6.57 -27.90 -3.19
CA LYS A 182 -7.07 -26.84 -4.06
C LYS A 182 -7.44 -25.58 -3.26
N ARG A 183 -8.25 -25.73 -2.21
CA ARG A 183 -8.66 -24.62 -1.32
C ARG A 183 -7.48 -23.99 -0.60
N LEU A 184 -6.57 -24.81 -0.07
CA LEU A 184 -5.34 -24.34 0.60
C LEU A 184 -4.48 -23.51 -0.35
N ARG A 185 -4.25 -24.02 -1.58
CA ARG A 185 -3.51 -23.30 -2.61
C ARG A 185 -4.17 -21.96 -2.92
N SER A 186 -5.47 -21.94 -3.21
CA SER A 186 -6.22 -20.72 -3.53
C SER A 186 -6.10 -19.68 -2.42
N ASN A 187 -6.36 -20.07 -1.16
CA ASN A 187 -6.28 -19.16 -0.02
C ASN A 187 -4.87 -18.59 0.18
N LEU A 188 -3.82 -19.42 0.11
CA LEU A 188 -2.43 -18.96 0.27
C LEU A 188 -2.03 -17.99 -0.83
N TRP A 189 -2.37 -18.31 -2.09
CA TRP A 189 -2.10 -17.41 -3.22
C TRP A 189 -2.87 -16.09 -3.10
N THR A 190 -4.12 -16.12 -2.66
CA THR A 190 -4.90 -14.91 -2.38
C THR A 190 -4.24 -14.07 -1.30
N SER A 191 -3.80 -14.67 -0.20
CA SER A 191 -3.08 -13.94 0.86
C SER A 191 -1.79 -13.31 0.33
N VAL A 192 -1.01 -14.02 -0.49
CA VAL A 192 0.21 -13.46 -1.13
C VAL A 192 -0.14 -12.26 -1.99
N ILE A 193 -1.13 -12.37 -2.89
CA ILE A 193 -1.50 -11.27 -3.79
C ILE A 193 -1.99 -10.06 -3.01
N ILE A 194 -2.81 -10.26 -1.97
CA ILE A 194 -3.31 -9.17 -1.12
C ILE A 194 -2.15 -8.50 -0.39
N LEU A 195 -1.25 -9.27 0.23
CA LEU A 195 -0.10 -8.71 0.95
C LEU A 195 0.81 -7.94 0.01
N LEU A 196 1.15 -8.51 -1.15
CA LEU A 196 1.93 -7.83 -2.18
C LEU A 196 1.26 -6.54 -2.62
N PHE A 197 -0.05 -6.56 -2.90
CA PHE A 197 -0.81 -5.38 -3.30
C PHE A 197 -0.79 -4.28 -2.21
N VAL A 198 -0.96 -4.67 -0.95
CA VAL A 198 -0.99 -3.75 0.18
C VAL A 198 0.39 -3.11 0.42
N THR A 199 1.46 -3.89 0.38
CA THR A 199 2.84 -3.40 0.60
C THR A 199 3.46 -2.75 -0.64
N TYR A 200 2.82 -2.88 -1.80
CA TYR A 200 3.35 -2.47 -3.09
C TYR A 200 3.82 -1.00 -3.13
N PRO A 201 3.03 0.01 -2.68
CA PRO A 201 3.48 1.40 -2.71
C PRO A 201 4.72 1.65 -1.85
N SER A 202 4.77 1.09 -0.64
CA SER A 202 5.90 1.23 0.27
C SER A 202 7.18 0.64 -0.33
N ILE A 203 7.10 -0.56 -0.93
CA ILE A 203 8.26 -1.17 -1.59
C ILE A 203 8.72 -0.30 -2.78
N CYS A 204 7.79 0.22 -3.58
CA CYS A 204 8.11 1.13 -4.68
C CYS A 204 8.87 2.37 -4.20
N THR A 205 8.45 2.99 -3.09
CA THR A 205 9.16 4.11 -2.47
C THR A 205 10.61 3.73 -2.14
N THR A 206 10.83 2.59 -1.46
CA THR A 206 12.20 2.16 -1.10
C THR A 206 13.08 1.94 -2.34
N VAL A 207 12.50 1.46 -3.44
CA VAL A 207 13.20 1.29 -4.73
C VAL A 207 13.55 2.66 -5.34
N PHE A 208 12.60 3.59 -5.38
CA PHE A 208 12.84 4.93 -5.95
C PHE A 208 13.84 5.76 -5.16
N GLN A 209 13.92 5.59 -3.84
CA GLN A 209 14.92 6.25 -2.99
C GLN A 209 16.35 5.85 -3.33
N MET A 210 16.57 4.72 -4.01
CA MET A 210 17.90 4.26 -4.44
C MET A 210 18.23 4.65 -5.88
N TYR A 211 17.48 5.57 -6.51
CA TYR A 211 17.84 6.06 -7.84
C TYR A 211 18.96 7.10 -7.77
N PRO A 212 19.88 7.13 -8.75
CA PRO A 212 20.97 8.12 -8.79
C PRO A 212 20.48 9.58 -8.73
N LYS A 213 19.29 9.87 -9.28
CA LYS A 213 18.65 11.20 -9.26
C LYS A 213 18.32 11.71 -7.86
N THR A 214 18.26 10.83 -6.86
CA THR A 214 18.01 11.21 -5.46
C THR A 214 19.26 11.69 -4.74
N CYS A 215 20.43 11.59 -5.36
CA CYS A 215 21.66 12.16 -4.83
C CYS A 215 21.68 13.68 -5.04
N VAL A 216 21.86 14.42 -3.94
CA VAL A 216 21.96 15.88 -3.92
C VAL A 216 23.42 16.25 -3.72
N THR A 217 23.88 17.23 -4.49
CA THR A 217 25.24 17.77 -4.39
C THR A 217 25.25 18.95 -3.41
N PHE A 218 26.14 18.90 -2.43
CA PHE A 218 26.41 19.99 -1.49
C PHE A 218 27.84 20.50 -1.71
N CYS A 219 27.99 21.76 -2.08
CA CYS A 219 29.30 22.40 -2.19
C CYS A 219 29.63 23.14 -0.90
N LEU A 220 30.80 22.88 -0.35
CA LEU A 220 31.24 23.34 0.98
C LEU A 220 32.04 24.64 0.92
N ASP A 221 32.44 25.06 -0.27
CA ASP A 221 33.20 26.26 -0.55
C ASP A 221 32.42 27.23 -1.45
N MET A 222 32.65 28.53 -1.26
CA MET A 222 32.04 29.59 -2.08
C MET A 222 32.44 29.49 -3.56
N SER A 223 33.59 28.87 -3.85
CA SER A 223 34.10 28.62 -5.21
C SER A 223 33.54 27.36 -5.88
N ASN A 224 32.69 26.57 -5.19
CA ASN A 224 32.11 25.32 -5.69
C ASN A 224 33.13 24.28 -6.20
N THR A 225 34.32 24.22 -5.59
CA THR A 225 35.40 23.28 -5.93
C THR A 225 35.35 22.01 -5.08
N ILE A 226 34.81 22.07 -3.86
CA ILE A 226 34.70 20.94 -2.92
C ILE A 226 33.21 20.61 -2.77
N CYS A 227 32.74 19.66 -3.58
CA CYS A 227 31.35 19.25 -3.58
C CYS A 227 31.17 17.76 -3.25
N GLU A 228 30.28 17.48 -2.30
CA GLU A 228 29.96 16.14 -1.83
C GLU A 228 28.56 15.73 -2.28
N LYS A 229 28.40 14.49 -2.77
CA LYS A 229 27.10 13.95 -3.17
C LYS A 229 26.53 13.06 -2.07
N ARG A 230 25.41 13.47 -1.50
CA ARG A 230 24.73 12.79 -0.39
C ARG A 230 23.32 12.36 -0.80
N LEU A 231 22.82 11.28 -0.21
CA LEU A 231 21.48 10.75 -0.51
C LEU A 231 20.38 11.66 0.08
N ARG A 232 19.34 12.03 -0.70
CA ARG A 232 18.26 12.91 -0.21
C ARG A 232 17.49 12.33 0.98
N SER A 233 17.25 11.02 1.01
CA SER A 233 16.51 10.38 2.11
C SER A 233 17.34 10.23 3.39
N ASP A 234 18.67 10.34 3.30
CA ASP A 234 19.58 10.31 4.44
C ASP A 234 20.93 10.96 4.05
N TYR A 235 21.13 12.23 4.44
CA TYR A 235 22.32 13.00 4.08
C TYR A 235 23.62 12.47 4.68
N GLU A 236 23.59 11.51 5.62
CA GLU A 236 24.82 10.87 6.10
C GLU A 236 25.40 9.89 5.06
N ILE A 237 24.55 9.36 4.18
CA ILE A 237 24.96 8.38 3.18
C ILE A 237 25.58 9.08 1.97
N GLU A 238 26.84 8.76 1.71
CA GLU A 238 27.56 9.18 0.52
C GLU A 238 27.14 8.38 -0.71
N CYS A 239 26.94 9.08 -1.82
CA CYS A 239 26.51 8.47 -3.08
C CYS A 239 27.62 7.80 -3.89
N THR A 240 28.89 7.92 -3.45
CA THR A 240 30.06 7.32 -4.11
C THR A 240 29.99 5.80 -4.13
N ASN A 241 29.49 5.17 -3.06
CA ASN A 241 29.45 3.71 -2.87
C ASN A 241 28.05 3.10 -3.07
N LEU A 242 27.20 3.71 -3.90
CA LEU A 242 25.82 3.26 -4.13
C LEU A 242 25.60 2.53 -5.46
N GLU A 243 26.64 2.29 -6.27
CA GLU A 243 26.50 1.72 -7.62
C GLU A 243 25.71 0.40 -7.65
N ILE A 244 26.01 -0.54 -6.75
CA ILE A 244 25.29 -1.82 -6.65
C ILE A 244 23.81 -1.58 -6.34
N TYR A 245 23.51 -0.65 -5.43
CA TYR A 245 22.13 -0.31 -5.06
C TYR A 245 21.38 0.34 -6.23
N HIS A 246 22.03 1.20 -7.00
CA HIS A 246 21.44 1.81 -8.20
C HIS A 246 21.08 0.73 -9.24
N ILE A 247 21.98 -0.23 -9.50
CA ILE A 247 21.73 -1.33 -10.44
C ILE A 247 20.57 -2.20 -9.94
N LEU A 248 20.59 -2.58 -8.66
CA LEU A 248 19.50 -3.36 -8.05
C LEU A 248 18.17 -2.60 -8.09
N ALA A 249 18.17 -1.27 -7.97
CA ALA A 249 16.96 -0.46 -8.07
C ALA A 249 16.36 -0.54 -9.48
N PHE A 250 17.18 -0.42 -10.53
CA PHE A 250 16.69 -0.59 -11.92
C PHE A 250 16.14 -2.00 -12.18
N ILE A 251 16.82 -3.04 -11.70
CA ILE A 251 16.36 -4.44 -11.79
C ILE A 251 15.02 -4.60 -11.06
N SER A 252 14.93 -4.08 -9.84
CA SER A 252 13.71 -4.14 -9.01
C SER A 252 12.56 -3.35 -9.64
N THR A 253 12.85 -2.26 -10.33
CA THR A 253 11.84 -1.52 -11.11
C THR A 253 11.28 -2.37 -12.24
N ALA A 254 12.13 -3.05 -13.01
CA ALA A 254 11.66 -3.94 -14.08
C ALA A 254 10.85 -5.13 -13.52
N LEU A 255 11.38 -5.81 -12.50
CA LEU A 255 10.80 -7.06 -11.97
C LEU A 255 9.54 -6.83 -11.13
N TYR A 256 9.52 -5.80 -10.29
CA TYR A 256 8.45 -5.59 -9.31
C TYR A 256 7.60 -4.35 -9.63
N VAL A 257 8.20 -3.18 -9.77
CA VAL A 257 7.44 -1.92 -10.01
C VAL A 257 6.64 -1.97 -11.32
N VAL A 258 7.21 -2.54 -12.38
CA VAL A 258 6.51 -2.72 -13.67
C VAL A 258 5.94 -4.13 -13.78
N GLY A 259 6.74 -5.14 -13.43
CA GLY A 259 6.35 -6.54 -13.57
C GLY A 259 5.11 -6.94 -12.79
N PHE A 260 4.91 -6.42 -11.56
CA PHE A 260 3.75 -6.79 -10.74
C PHE A 260 2.42 -6.24 -11.30
N PRO A 261 2.27 -4.93 -11.60
CA PRO A 261 1.04 -4.42 -12.23
C PRO A 261 0.75 -5.05 -13.59
N VAL A 262 1.77 -5.27 -14.42
CA VAL A 262 1.62 -5.93 -15.72
C VAL A 262 1.18 -7.38 -15.54
N GLY A 263 1.78 -8.11 -14.61
CA GLY A 263 1.39 -9.47 -14.26
C GLY A 263 -0.07 -9.56 -13.81
N LEU A 264 -0.51 -8.66 -12.91
CA LEU A 264 -1.91 -8.57 -12.49
C LEU A 264 -2.84 -8.29 -13.67
N PHE A 265 -2.49 -7.34 -14.54
CA PHE A 265 -3.28 -7.01 -15.72
C PHE A 265 -3.44 -8.21 -16.66
N LEU A 266 -2.34 -8.92 -16.95
CA LEU A 266 -2.36 -10.11 -17.82
C LEU A 266 -3.18 -11.25 -17.21
N LEU A 267 -3.05 -11.49 -15.90
CA LEU A 267 -3.84 -12.49 -15.17
C LEU A 267 -5.34 -12.18 -15.23
N LEU A 268 -5.72 -10.92 -14.99
CA LEU A 268 -7.12 -10.47 -15.08
C LEU A 268 -7.65 -10.59 -16.50
N LYS A 269 -6.90 -10.11 -17.50
CA LYS A 269 -7.29 -10.15 -18.92
C LYS A 269 -7.53 -11.57 -19.40
N ASN A 270 -6.61 -12.49 -19.11
CA ASN A 270 -6.72 -13.90 -19.52
C ASN A 270 -7.96 -14.56 -18.91
N LYS A 271 -8.27 -14.24 -17.65
CA LYS A 271 -9.42 -14.79 -16.95
C LYS A 271 -10.75 -14.24 -17.44
N ILE A 272 -10.83 -12.95 -17.72
CA ILE A 272 -12.05 -12.33 -18.25
C ILE A 272 -12.32 -12.83 -19.67
N LYS A 273 -11.27 -13.00 -20.48
CA LYS A 273 -11.38 -13.64 -21.80
C LYS A 273 -11.94 -15.06 -21.69
N TYR A 274 -11.45 -15.85 -20.73
CA TYR A 274 -11.96 -17.20 -20.48
C TYR A 274 -13.44 -17.21 -20.09
N ILE A 275 -13.88 -16.34 -19.16
CA ILE A 275 -15.29 -16.23 -18.76
C ILE A 275 -16.17 -15.80 -19.94
N SER A 276 -15.70 -14.88 -20.79
CA SER A 276 -16.42 -14.45 -21.99
C SER A 276 -16.58 -15.57 -23.02
N LEU A 277 -15.65 -16.52 -23.07
CA LEU A 277 -15.66 -17.64 -24.04
C LEU A 277 -16.52 -18.83 -23.57
N HIS A 278 -16.57 -19.08 -22.27
CA HIS A 278 -17.25 -20.27 -21.72
C HIS A 278 -18.53 -19.95 -20.93
N GLY A 279 -18.92 -18.68 -20.87
CA GLY A 279 -20.05 -18.20 -20.10
C GLY A 279 -19.74 -18.07 -18.60
N PRO A 280 -20.54 -17.29 -17.85
CA PRO A 280 -20.45 -17.26 -16.40
C PRO A 280 -20.85 -18.63 -15.82
N PRO A 281 -20.25 -19.08 -14.71
CA PRO A 281 -20.69 -20.30 -14.03
C PRO A 281 -22.15 -20.11 -13.57
N GLY A 282 -23.07 -20.82 -14.23
CA GLY A 282 -24.49 -20.74 -13.91
C GLY A 282 -24.80 -21.37 -12.53
N PRO A 283 -25.72 -20.81 -11.75
CA PRO A 283 -26.30 -21.52 -10.63
C PRO A 283 -27.10 -22.71 -11.17
N LEU A 284 -26.86 -23.90 -10.63
CA LEU A 284 -27.66 -25.08 -10.91
C LEU A 284 -29.06 -24.84 -10.33
N TYR A 285 -30.02 -24.39 -11.15
CA TYR A 285 -31.41 -24.63 -10.83
C TYR A 285 -31.63 -26.13 -10.96
N ALA A 286 -31.96 -26.78 -9.85
CA ALA A 286 -32.42 -28.16 -9.88
C ALA A 286 -33.78 -28.17 -10.60
N GLU A 287 -33.79 -28.54 -11.88
CA GLU A 287 -35.01 -29.04 -12.50
C GLU A 287 -35.38 -30.33 -11.77
N THR A 288 -36.49 -30.28 -11.03
CA THR A 288 -37.17 -31.48 -10.54
C THR A 288 -37.82 -32.15 -11.73
N ASP A 289 -37.19 -33.21 -12.23
CA ASP A 289 -37.81 -34.12 -13.20
C ASP A 289 -38.70 -35.13 -12.45
N ASP A 290 -39.90 -35.37 -12.98
CA ASP A 290 -41.06 -36.00 -12.31
C ASP A 290 -40.98 -37.53 -12.25
N THR A 291 -39.77 -38.08 -12.35
CA THR A 291 -39.55 -39.54 -12.34
C THR A 291 -38.69 -39.91 -11.14
N GLY A 292 -39.33 -40.48 -10.11
CA GLY A 292 -38.76 -40.88 -8.82
C GLY A 292 -37.68 -41.96 -8.90
N ARG A 293 -36.58 -41.69 -9.60
CA ARG A 293 -35.37 -42.49 -9.68
C ARG A 293 -34.18 -41.60 -9.34
N HIS A 294 -33.68 -41.70 -8.12
CA HIS A 294 -32.46 -41.02 -7.69
C HIS A 294 -31.27 -41.47 -8.54
N ARG A 295 -31.03 -40.74 -9.64
CA ARG A 295 -29.78 -40.78 -10.38
C ARG A 295 -28.87 -39.74 -9.74
N GLN A 296 -27.91 -40.17 -8.93
CA GLN A 296 -26.77 -39.35 -8.50
C GLN A 296 -25.90 -39.04 -9.73
N ASN A 297 -26.37 -38.14 -10.59
CA ASN A 297 -25.55 -37.57 -11.64
C ASN A 297 -24.81 -36.37 -11.06
N LEU A 298 -23.49 -36.52 -10.93
CA LEU A 298 -22.48 -35.46 -11.08
C LEU A 298 -22.75 -34.17 -10.30
N VAL A 299 -22.74 -34.26 -8.99
CA VAL A 299 -22.33 -33.14 -8.14
C VAL A 299 -20.81 -33.02 -8.27
N ASP A 300 -20.25 -32.43 -9.33
CA ASP A 300 -18.77 -32.38 -9.39
C ASP A 300 -18.07 -31.21 -10.10
N GLU A 301 -18.75 -30.34 -10.86
CA GLU A 301 -18.02 -29.28 -11.59
C GLU A 301 -18.36 -27.84 -11.19
N SER A 302 -19.56 -27.57 -10.69
CA SER A 302 -20.03 -26.19 -10.45
C SER A 302 -19.63 -25.61 -9.07
N THR A 303 -19.49 -26.43 -8.03
CA THR A 303 -18.93 -26.00 -6.72
C THR A 303 -17.41 -25.88 -6.75
N THR A 304 -16.77 -26.44 -7.79
CA THR A 304 -15.32 -26.58 -7.93
C THR A 304 -14.66 -25.30 -8.46
N TYR A 305 -15.37 -24.43 -9.20
CA TYR A 305 -14.81 -23.21 -9.81
C TYR A 305 -14.94 -21.92 -8.98
N GLY A 306 -15.97 -21.80 -8.13
CA GLY A 306 -16.18 -20.61 -7.30
C GLY A 306 -15.09 -20.39 -6.21
N SER A 307 -14.26 -21.40 -5.95
CA SER A 307 -13.20 -21.34 -4.94
C SER A 307 -11.82 -20.93 -5.46
N ASP A 308 -11.62 -20.84 -6.78
CA ASP A 308 -10.28 -20.63 -7.37
C ASP A 308 -9.86 -19.17 -7.51
N HIS A 309 -10.77 -18.21 -7.34
CA HIS A 309 -10.54 -16.82 -7.79
C HIS A 309 -10.86 -15.74 -6.73
N ILE A 310 -10.69 -16.06 -5.44
CA ILE A 310 -10.94 -15.11 -4.33
C ILE A 310 -10.10 -13.83 -4.48
N TRP A 311 -8.88 -13.93 -5.02
CA TRP A 311 -8.03 -12.76 -5.26
C TRP A 311 -8.54 -11.85 -6.39
N MET A 312 -9.22 -12.40 -7.41
CA MET A 312 -9.81 -11.60 -8.48
C MET A 312 -11.01 -10.82 -7.96
N GLU A 313 -11.82 -11.47 -7.13
CA GLU A 313 -12.93 -10.83 -6.43
C GLU A 313 -12.39 -9.65 -5.62
N PHE A 314 -11.35 -9.84 -4.81
CA PHE A 314 -10.70 -8.73 -4.08
C PHE A 314 -10.26 -7.54 -4.98
N LEU A 315 -9.68 -7.80 -6.15
CA LEU A 315 -9.20 -6.73 -7.04
C LEU A 315 -10.36 -6.01 -7.75
N CYS A 316 -11.36 -6.76 -8.24
CA CYS A 316 -12.43 -6.24 -9.08
C CYS A 316 -13.71 -5.89 -8.33
N GLU A 317 -13.83 -6.22 -7.04
CA GLU A 317 -15.09 -6.13 -6.28
C GLU A 317 -15.67 -4.71 -6.24
N ASN A 318 -14.81 -3.70 -6.19
CA ASN A 318 -15.20 -2.28 -6.20
C ASN A 318 -15.82 -1.83 -7.53
N TYR A 319 -15.45 -2.45 -8.66
CA TYR A 319 -15.65 -1.89 -10.00
C TYR A 319 -16.73 -2.58 -10.81
N LYS A 320 -17.41 -1.83 -11.67
CA LYS A 320 -18.36 -2.42 -12.63
C LYS A 320 -17.62 -3.39 -13.56
N PRO A 321 -18.29 -4.44 -14.08
CA PRO A 321 -17.64 -5.47 -14.90
C PRO A 321 -16.84 -4.94 -16.10
N GLN A 322 -17.29 -3.84 -16.72
CA GLN A 322 -16.59 -3.20 -17.84
C GLN A 322 -15.28 -2.50 -17.46
N PHE A 323 -15.07 -2.19 -16.17
CA PHE A 323 -13.89 -1.50 -15.64
C PHE A 323 -13.00 -2.44 -14.82
N TRP A 324 -12.92 -3.71 -15.21
CA TRP A 324 -12.15 -4.74 -14.52
C TRP A 324 -10.65 -4.41 -14.33
N TYR A 325 -10.09 -3.58 -15.21
CA TYR A 325 -8.68 -3.14 -15.17
C TYR A 325 -8.45 -1.91 -14.30
N TRP A 326 -9.51 -1.30 -13.74
CA TRP A 326 -9.41 0.00 -13.06
C TRP A 326 -8.51 -0.04 -11.83
N GLU A 327 -8.39 -1.20 -11.18
CA GLU A 327 -7.43 -1.38 -10.09
C GLU A 327 -5.98 -1.12 -10.54
N ILE A 328 -5.63 -1.51 -11.76
CA ILE A 328 -4.31 -1.26 -12.34
C ILE A 328 -4.11 0.24 -12.60
N VAL A 329 -5.18 0.96 -12.96
CA VAL A 329 -5.16 2.42 -13.12
C VAL A 329 -4.90 3.10 -11.77
N GLU A 330 -5.55 2.64 -10.70
CA GLU A 330 -5.33 3.15 -9.34
C GLU A 330 -3.91 2.87 -8.84
N ILE A 331 -3.38 1.66 -9.10
CA ILE A 331 -1.99 1.33 -8.79
C ILE A 331 -1.04 2.27 -9.56
N THR A 332 -1.27 2.46 -10.86
CA THR A 332 -0.45 3.32 -11.72
C THR A 332 -0.46 4.78 -11.23
N ARG A 333 -1.62 5.28 -10.80
CA ARG A 333 -1.76 6.60 -10.19
C ARG A 333 -0.86 6.78 -8.97
N LYS A 334 -0.91 5.82 -8.04
CA LYS A 334 -0.11 5.88 -6.80
C LYS A 334 1.38 5.96 -7.14
N ILE A 335 1.88 5.04 -7.97
CA ILE A 335 3.30 4.97 -8.34
C ILE A 335 3.75 6.25 -9.05
N THR A 336 2.97 6.75 -10.00
CA THR A 336 3.34 7.93 -10.79
C THR A 336 3.49 9.16 -9.89
N GLN A 337 2.64 9.28 -8.86
CA GLN A 337 2.77 10.36 -7.89
C GLN A 337 3.95 10.14 -6.95
N THR A 338 4.14 8.92 -6.44
CA THR A 338 5.29 8.56 -5.60
C THR A 338 6.60 8.84 -6.31
N VAL A 339 6.82 8.35 -7.54
CA VAL A 339 8.09 8.52 -8.26
C VAL A 339 8.41 9.99 -8.56
N LEU A 340 7.40 10.81 -8.89
CA LEU A 340 7.60 12.24 -9.11
C LEU A 340 8.09 12.93 -7.84
N ILE A 341 7.41 12.67 -6.71
CA ILE A 341 7.73 13.26 -5.42
C ILE A 341 9.10 12.78 -4.92
N THR A 342 9.35 11.47 -4.93
CA THR A 342 10.59 10.88 -4.39
C THR A 342 11.82 11.28 -5.21
N LEU A 343 11.76 11.26 -6.55
CA LEU A 343 12.92 11.55 -7.39
C LEU A 343 13.24 13.03 -7.50
N LEU A 344 12.23 13.86 -7.77
CA LEU A 344 12.46 15.27 -8.08
C LEU A 344 12.44 16.15 -6.83
N GLY A 345 11.80 15.68 -5.74
CA GLY A 345 11.56 16.47 -4.55
C GLY A 345 10.42 17.46 -4.75
N TRP A 346 9.73 17.81 -3.66
CA TRP A 346 8.60 18.74 -3.70
C TRP A 346 9.02 20.21 -3.85
N GLU A 347 10.27 20.53 -3.55
CA GLU A 347 10.88 21.84 -3.75
C GLU A 347 10.96 22.24 -5.23
N ASN A 348 10.96 21.26 -6.14
CA ASN A 348 11.04 21.51 -7.57
C ASN A 348 9.65 21.89 -8.13
N VAL A 349 9.56 23.09 -8.70
CA VAL A 349 8.34 23.64 -9.31
C VAL A 349 7.74 22.71 -10.36
N VAL A 350 8.56 22.03 -11.15
CA VAL A 350 8.11 21.06 -12.16
C VAL A 350 7.41 19.88 -11.49
N THR A 351 7.94 19.36 -10.37
CA THR A 351 7.30 18.29 -9.59
C THR A 351 5.91 18.68 -9.12
N VAL A 352 5.77 19.90 -8.60
CA VAL A 352 4.50 20.45 -8.12
C VAL A 352 3.48 20.49 -9.25
N PHE A 353 3.85 21.08 -10.40
CA PHE A 353 2.96 21.15 -11.57
C PHE A 353 2.57 19.77 -12.10
N LEU A 354 3.53 18.86 -12.27
CA LEU A 354 3.26 17.51 -12.77
C LEU A 354 2.37 16.72 -11.79
N THR A 355 2.64 16.79 -10.49
CA THR A 355 1.89 16.03 -9.48
C THR A 355 0.46 16.55 -9.32
N ILE A 356 0.25 17.87 -9.35
CA ILE A 356 -1.08 18.50 -9.35
C ILE A 356 -1.82 18.16 -10.63
N GLY A 357 -1.17 18.31 -11.79
CA GLY A 357 -1.75 17.98 -13.11
C GLY A 357 -2.18 16.52 -13.20
N MET A 358 -1.35 15.58 -12.75
CA MET A 358 -1.72 14.16 -12.67
C MET A 358 -2.90 13.94 -11.71
N SER A 359 -2.93 14.61 -10.55
CA SER A 359 -4.05 14.48 -9.60
C SER A 359 -5.38 14.95 -10.21
N LEU A 360 -5.37 16.07 -10.93
CA LEU A 360 -6.52 16.57 -11.69
C LEU A 360 -6.96 15.62 -12.80
N LEU A 361 -6.00 15.08 -13.57
CA LEU A 361 -6.29 14.11 -14.61
C LEU A 361 -7.00 12.87 -14.05
N TYR A 362 -6.49 12.29 -12.95
CA TYR A 362 -7.12 11.12 -12.34
C TYR A 362 -8.49 11.43 -11.72
N LEU A 363 -8.68 12.62 -11.13
CA LEU A 363 -9.99 13.08 -10.67
C LEU A 363 -10.99 13.17 -11.83
N MET A 364 -10.59 13.79 -12.95
CA MET A 364 -11.40 13.89 -14.16
C MET A 364 -11.75 12.52 -14.74
N LEU A 365 -10.77 11.61 -14.85
CA LEU A 365 -11.01 10.24 -15.32
C LEU A 365 -12.02 9.52 -14.41
N ASN A 366 -11.88 9.62 -13.09
CA ASN A 366 -12.80 8.98 -12.15
C ASN A 366 -14.22 9.57 -12.23
N ALA A 367 -14.32 10.90 -12.35
CA ALA A 367 -15.60 11.61 -12.53
C ALA A 367 -16.28 11.27 -13.86
N ARG A 368 -15.52 11.10 -14.95
CA ARG A 368 -16.03 10.83 -16.30
C ARG A 368 -16.49 9.39 -16.50
N TYR A 369 -15.72 8.43 -16.00
CA TYR A 369 -15.97 7.00 -16.22
C TYR A 369 -16.82 6.37 -15.12
N ARG A 370 -16.82 6.94 -13.90
CA ARG A 370 -17.57 6.43 -12.72
C ARG A 370 -17.43 4.91 -12.58
N PRO A 371 -16.22 4.41 -12.32
CA PRO A 371 -15.89 2.99 -12.43
C PRO A 371 -16.49 2.14 -11.32
N MET A 372 -16.85 2.72 -10.16
CA MET A 372 -17.32 1.98 -9.00
C MET A 372 -18.74 1.42 -9.18
N LYS A 373 -19.03 0.24 -8.61
CA LYS A 373 -20.38 -0.35 -8.59
C LYS A 373 -21.34 0.47 -7.73
N SER A 374 -20.89 0.90 -6.54
CA SER A 374 -21.70 1.62 -5.56
C SER A 374 -21.50 3.12 -5.66
N THR A 375 -22.59 3.89 -5.61
CA THR A 375 -22.56 5.37 -5.57
C THR A 375 -21.82 5.89 -4.34
N THR A 376 -21.93 5.23 -3.19
CA THR A 376 -21.23 5.64 -1.96
C THR A 376 -19.72 5.46 -2.10
N GLU A 377 -19.27 4.37 -2.73
CA GLU A 377 -17.85 4.12 -2.99
C GLU A 377 -17.29 5.08 -4.04
N GLN A 378 -18.10 5.40 -5.05
CA GLN A 378 -17.78 6.44 -6.03
C GLN A 378 -17.59 7.81 -5.36
N LEU A 379 -18.50 8.20 -4.47
CA LEU A 379 -18.43 9.46 -3.74
C LEU A 379 -17.20 9.49 -2.81
N LEU A 380 -16.94 8.41 -2.09
CA LEU A 380 -15.77 8.28 -1.22
C LEU A 380 -14.46 8.41 -2.00
N GLN A 381 -14.35 7.76 -3.16
CA GLN A 381 -13.17 7.85 -4.04
C GLN A 381 -12.91 9.29 -4.50
N VAL A 382 -13.96 9.97 -4.98
CA VAL A 382 -13.87 11.36 -5.47
C VAL A 382 -13.50 12.30 -4.32
N PHE A 383 -14.13 12.16 -3.15
CA PHE A 383 -13.79 12.93 -1.96
C PHE A 383 -12.33 12.75 -1.55
N CYS A 384 -11.82 11.52 -1.54
CA CYS A 384 -10.40 11.25 -1.28
C CYS A 384 -9.47 11.95 -2.28
N PHE A 385 -9.83 12.00 -3.56
CA PHE A 385 -9.02 12.66 -4.59
C PHE A 385 -9.05 14.18 -4.47
N GLU A 386 -10.22 14.76 -4.22
CA GLU A 386 -10.36 16.19 -3.99
C GLU A 386 -9.60 16.62 -2.74
N PHE A 387 -9.69 15.86 -1.65
CA PHE A 387 -8.93 16.13 -0.44
C PHE A 387 -7.42 16.05 -0.69
N GLN A 388 -6.94 15.04 -1.43
CA GLN A 388 -5.53 14.94 -1.81
C GLN A 388 -5.06 16.16 -2.61
N LEU A 389 -5.87 16.61 -3.56
CA LEU A 389 -5.57 17.78 -4.39
C LEU A 389 -5.54 19.06 -3.55
N PHE A 390 -6.58 19.27 -2.72
CA PHE A 390 -6.67 20.39 -1.80
C PHE A 390 -5.45 20.43 -0.87
N TYR A 391 -5.09 19.29 -0.29
CA TYR A 391 -3.95 19.19 0.60
C TYR A 391 -2.63 19.55 -0.09
N LYS A 392 -2.37 19.03 -1.31
CA LYS A 392 -1.18 19.39 -2.10
C LYS A 392 -1.12 20.89 -2.42
N LEU A 393 -2.26 21.49 -2.77
CA LEU A 393 -2.36 22.94 -3.04
C LEU A 393 -2.11 23.76 -1.77
N TYR A 394 -2.72 23.38 -0.66
CA TYR A 394 -2.54 24.02 0.64
C TYR A 394 -1.06 24.01 1.05
N ILE A 395 -0.39 22.86 0.99
CA ILE A 395 1.03 22.74 1.34
C ILE A 395 1.92 23.55 0.39
N THR A 396 1.67 23.48 -0.92
CA THR A 396 2.39 24.32 -1.90
C THR A 396 2.23 25.80 -1.57
N GLY A 397 1.01 26.22 -1.22
CA GLY A 397 0.70 27.57 -0.78
C GLY A 397 1.54 27.92 0.44
N VAL A 398 1.39 27.17 1.53
CA VAL A 398 2.13 27.40 2.79
C VAL A 398 3.63 27.50 2.53
N MET A 399 4.25 26.54 1.84
CA MET A 399 5.69 26.53 1.56
C MET A 399 6.15 27.77 0.78
N LYS A 400 5.39 28.21 -0.22
CA LYS A 400 5.70 29.43 -0.98
C LYS A 400 5.41 30.72 -0.20
N CYS A 401 4.58 30.65 0.84
CA CYS A 401 4.23 31.78 1.70
C CYS A 401 5.19 31.98 2.87
N VAL A 402 5.85 30.93 3.38
CA VAL A 402 6.84 31.04 4.48
C VAL A 402 7.87 32.17 4.25
N PRO A 403 8.36 32.45 3.02
CA PRO A 403 9.25 33.59 2.79
C PRO A 403 8.57 34.96 2.55
N ARG A 404 7.23 35.10 2.56
CA ARG A 404 6.54 36.38 2.24
C ARG A 404 5.32 36.63 3.14
N GLN A 405 5.40 37.64 4.01
CA GLN A 405 4.41 37.99 5.07
C GLN A 405 2.96 38.26 4.60
N ASN A 406 2.65 38.39 3.30
CA ASN A 406 1.36 38.91 2.81
C ASN A 406 0.42 37.89 2.14
N CYS A 407 0.63 36.57 2.26
CA CYS A 407 -0.13 35.58 1.47
C CYS A 407 -1.32 34.90 2.17
N TYR A 408 -1.76 35.36 3.34
CA TYR A 408 -2.94 34.78 4.02
C TYR A 408 -4.23 34.89 3.19
N PHE A 409 -4.35 35.91 2.34
CA PHE A 409 -5.57 36.17 1.58
C PHE A 409 -5.77 35.23 0.37
N LEU A 410 -4.69 34.78 -0.28
CA LEU A 410 -4.78 33.97 -1.51
C LEU A 410 -5.07 32.49 -1.22
N ALA A 411 -4.45 31.94 -0.17
CA ALA A 411 -4.69 30.57 0.26
C ALA A 411 -6.11 30.40 0.85
N LEU A 412 -6.58 31.40 1.60
CA LEU A 412 -7.93 31.40 2.16
C LEU A 412 -9.00 31.56 1.07
N THR A 413 -8.79 32.44 0.08
CA THR A 413 -9.75 32.63 -1.03
C THR A 413 -9.86 31.42 -1.95
N ILE A 414 -8.74 30.75 -2.29
CA ILE A 414 -8.78 29.50 -3.06
C ILE A 414 -9.50 28.40 -2.27
N SER A 415 -9.26 28.32 -0.96
CA SER A 415 -9.91 27.34 -0.07
C SER A 415 -11.42 27.60 0.06
N ILE A 416 -11.83 28.87 0.24
CA ILE A 416 -13.25 29.25 0.35
C ILE A 416 -13.98 29.08 -0.99
N LEU A 417 -13.35 29.41 -2.12
CA LEU A 417 -13.96 29.25 -3.46
C LEU A 417 -14.13 27.79 -3.87
N THR A 418 -13.27 26.89 -3.39
CA THR A 418 -13.42 25.45 -3.63
C THR A 418 -14.38 24.80 -2.64
N PHE A 419 -14.39 25.22 -1.37
CA PHE A 419 -15.33 24.72 -0.36
C PHE A 419 -16.78 25.17 -0.62
N SER A 420 -16.98 26.38 -1.13
CA SER A 420 -18.31 26.91 -1.51
C SER A 420 -18.95 26.13 -2.67
N LYS A 421 -18.13 25.56 -3.57
CA LYS A 421 -18.59 24.61 -4.62
C LYS A 421 -18.79 23.17 -4.12
N MET A 422 -18.47 22.87 -2.87
CA MET A 422 -18.56 21.54 -2.25
C MET A 422 -19.88 21.35 -1.47
N ILE A 423 -20.62 22.45 -1.21
CA ILE A 423 -21.88 22.48 -0.44
C ILE A 423 -23.12 22.71 -1.35
N LEU A 424 -22.90 23.05 -2.62
CA LEU A 424 -23.92 23.08 -3.69
C LEU A 424 -23.69 21.91 -4.64
#